data_AF-A0A1D6IKJ7-F1
#
_entry.id   AF-A0A1D6IKJ7-F1
#
_cell.length_a   1.000
_cell.length_b   1.000
_cell.length_c   1.000
_cell.angle_alpha   90.00
_cell.angle_beta   90.00
_cell.angle_gamma   90.00
#
_symmetry.space_group_name_H-M   'P 1'
#
loop_
_entity.id
_entity.type
_entity.pdbx_description
1 polymer ?
#
loop_
_entity_poly.entity_id
_entity_poly.type
_entity_poly.pdbx_seq_one_letter_code
_entity_poly.pdbx_strand_id
1 'polypeptide(L)'
;MDTSGWRDDKPFDSRGSTFWPYHLGKFLRFHLYKENKDTHEALGVIGKLAGVQPRSFGFAGTKDKRAVTTQQVTVFKVHASRLAALNSKLTGIRVGDFSYVKEGLALGRLRGNHFAITLRNVIAESADDINAAVNGLSKNGFINYYGLQRFGSGSVPTHFVGAALLRGEWRHAVSLILGTRVHYKWHVDVDAALRGMPRHLTVERAIVSFRDLFASMAHVTK
;
A
#
# COMPACT_ATOMS: atom_id res chain seq x y z
N MET A 1 -31.99 -2.59 31.51
CA MET A 1 -30.78 -1.74 31.54
C MET A 1 -29.59 -2.66 31.47
N ASP A 2 -28.96 -2.74 30.30
CA ASP A 2 -27.62 -3.27 30.13
C ASP A 2 -26.96 -2.45 29.02
N THR A 3 -26.14 -1.48 29.43
CA THR A 3 -25.49 -0.47 28.57
C THR A 3 -24.01 -0.78 28.38
N SER A 4 -23.63 -2.06 28.33
CA SER A 4 -22.22 -2.47 28.33
C SER A 4 -21.57 -2.69 26.95
N GLY A 5 -22.18 -2.21 25.84
CA GLY A 5 -21.61 -2.31 24.49
C GLY A 5 -20.50 -1.30 24.12
N TRP A 6 -20.09 -0.43 25.06
CA TRP A 6 -19.30 0.79 24.80
C TRP A 6 -17.77 0.65 24.85
N ARG A 7 -17.20 -0.56 24.81
CA ARG A 7 -15.76 -0.75 25.08
C ARG A 7 -14.90 -1.36 23.97
N ASP A 8 -15.43 -1.58 22.77
CA ASP A 8 -14.67 -2.23 21.69
C ASP A 8 -14.35 -1.34 20.47
N ASP A 9 -14.29 -0.02 20.69
CA ASP A 9 -13.98 0.96 19.63
C ASP A 9 -12.45 1.16 19.40
N LYS A 10 -11.58 0.46 20.14
CA LYS A 10 -10.12 0.53 19.96
C LYS A 10 -9.71 -0.56 18.97
N PRO A 11 -9.30 -0.21 17.74
CA PRO A 11 -8.17 0.70 17.49
C PRO A 11 -8.50 1.93 16.62
N PHE A 12 -9.77 2.28 16.43
CA PHE A 12 -10.18 3.28 15.45
C PHE A 12 -10.20 4.72 16.03
N ASP A 13 -10.01 5.71 15.16
CA ASP A 13 -10.06 7.12 15.55
C ASP A 13 -11.49 7.52 15.97
N SER A 14 -11.69 7.87 17.24
CA SER A 14 -12.98 8.24 17.83
C SER A 14 -13.28 9.75 17.75
N ARG A 15 -12.44 10.54 17.07
CA ARG A 15 -12.68 11.98 16.94
C ARG A 15 -13.96 12.25 16.14
N GLY A 16 -14.95 12.86 16.78
CA GLY A 16 -16.25 13.16 16.19
C GLY A 16 -17.27 12.01 16.23
N SER A 17 -16.98 10.92 16.94
CA SER A 17 -17.86 9.75 17.05
C SER A 17 -18.78 9.73 18.28
N THR A 18 -18.83 10.84 19.03
CA THR A 18 -19.57 10.94 20.31
C THR A 18 -21.07 10.74 20.17
N PHE A 19 -21.63 10.92 18.97
CA PHE A 19 -23.05 10.69 18.68
C PHE A 19 -23.21 9.90 17.36
N TRP A 20 -22.78 8.63 17.34
CA TRP A 20 -23.04 7.74 16.20
C TRP A 20 -24.38 7.03 16.38
N PRO A 21 -25.33 7.10 15.42
CA PRO A 21 -26.63 6.46 15.57
C PRO A 21 -26.51 4.93 15.71
N TYR A 22 -27.14 4.37 16.74
CA TYR A 22 -27.06 2.94 17.07
C TYR A 22 -27.61 2.02 15.97
N HIS A 23 -28.55 2.52 15.16
CA HIS A 23 -29.16 1.76 14.06
C HIS A 23 -28.27 1.70 12.82
N LEU A 24 -27.22 2.54 12.74
CA LEU A 24 -26.27 2.51 11.63
C LEU A 24 -25.15 1.50 11.91
N GLY A 25 -24.70 0.83 10.86
CA GLY A 25 -23.45 0.08 10.90
C GLY A 25 -22.29 0.97 11.35
N LYS A 26 -21.33 0.41 12.11
CA LYS A 26 -20.17 1.13 12.64
C LYS A 26 -19.24 1.66 11.54
N PHE A 27 -19.32 1.09 10.34
CA PHE A 27 -18.48 1.46 9.21
C PHE A 27 -19.31 1.97 8.04
N LEU A 28 -18.79 2.97 7.36
CA LEU A 28 -19.25 3.37 6.04
C LEU A 28 -18.41 2.65 5.00
N ARG A 29 -19.02 1.74 4.23
CA ARG A 29 -18.45 1.18 3.01
C ARG A 29 -18.69 2.15 1.84
N PHE A 30 -17.69 2.29 0.99
CA PHE A 30 -17.77 3.08 -0.24
C PHE A 30 -16.83 2.51 -1.31
N HIS A 31 -17.06 2.89 -2.56
CA HIS A 31 -16.13 2.65 -3.65
C HIS A 31 -15.15 3.83 -3.78
N LEU A 32 -13.86 3.52 -3.73
CA LEU A 32 -12.76 4.41 -4.03
C LEU A 32 -12.37 4.22 -5.50
N TYR A 33 -12.60 5.24 -6.32
CA TYR A 33 -11.98 5.40 -7.63
C TYR A 33 -10.70 6.20 -7.47
N LYS A 34 -9.62 5.76 -8.12
CA LYS A 34 -8.35 6.50 -8.19
C LYS A 34 -7.70 6.35 -9.56
N GLU A 35 -7.03 7.41 -10.00
CA GLU A 35 -6.28 7.48 -11.24
C GLU A 35 -4.85 7.92 -10.95
N ASN A 36 -3.87 7.11 -11.39
CA ASN A 36 -2.45 7.36 -11.21
C ASN A 36 -2.01 7.61 -9.74
N LYS A 37 -2.66 6.92 -8.79
CA LYS A 37 -2.44 7.10 -7.34
C LYS A 37 -2.29 5.79 -6.60
N ASP A 38 -1.42 5.79 -5.59
CA ASP A 38 -1.32 4.69 -4.64
C ASP A 38 -2.55 4.65 -3.72
N THR A 39 -2.97 3.46 -3.28
CA THR A 39 -4.12 3.32 -2.37
C THR A 39 -3.90 4.06 -1.05
N HIS A 40 -2.72 3.95 -0.44
CA HIS A 40 -2.41 4.63 0.83
C HIS A 40 -2.32 6.15 0.65
N GLU A 41 -1.75 6.61 -0.47
CA GLU A 41 -1.72 8.03 -0.82
C GLU A 41 -3.16 8.59 -0.91
N ALA A 42 -4.04 7.91 -1.64
CA ALA A 42 -5.43 8.32 -1.80
C ALA A 42 -6.18 8.37 -0.46
N LEU A 43 -6.04 7.33 0.36
CA LEU A 43 -6.65 7.28 1.69
C LEU A 43 -6.05 8.31 2.66
N GLY A 44 -4.76 8.63 2.53
CA GLY A 44 -4.12 9.70 3.29
C GLY A 44 -4.70 11.08 2.98
N VAL A 45 -4.94 11.38 1.70
CA VAL A 45 -5.59 12.62 1.27
C VAL A 45 -7.03 12.70 1.78
N ILE A 46 -7.81 11.63 1.59
CA ILE A 46 -9.19 11.55 2.11
C ILE A 46 -9.20 11.70 3.63
N GLY A 47 -8.32 10.99 4.33
CA GLY A 47 -8.20 11.03 5.78
C GLY A 47 -7.88 12.44 6.31
N LYS A 48 -6.92 13.13 5.68
CA LYS A 48 -6.58 14.51 6.04
C LYS A 48 -7.78 15.46 5.89
N LEU A 49 -8.50 15.39 4.77
CA LEU A 49 -9.65 16.24 4.50
C LEU A 49 -10.87 15.89 5.37
N ALA A 50 -11.05 14.61 5.67
CA ALA A 50 -12.11 14.10 6.53
C ALA A 50 -11.75 14.15 8.04
N GLY A 51 -10.53 14.58 8.41
CA GLY A 51 -10.09 14.62 9.80
C GLY A 51 -9.98 13.25 10.48
N VAL A 52 -9.75 12.17 9.72
CA VAL A 52 -9.63 10.80 10.23
C VAL A 52 -8.24 10.24 9.97
N GLN A 53 -7.75 9.40 10.89
CA GLN A 53 -6.45 8.75 10.72
C GLN A 53 -6.50 7.60 9.70
N PRO A 54 -5.39 7.27 9.02
CA PRO A 54 -5.31 6.17 8.05
C PRO A 54 -5.78 4.82 8.61
N ARG A 55 -5.54 4.54 9.90
CA ARG A 55 -5.98 3.31 10.57
C ARG A 55 -7.50 3.14 10.65
N SER A 56 -8.27 4.22 10.45
CA SER A 56 -9.72 4.18 10.40
C SER A 56 -10.27 3.61 9.08
N PHE A 57 -9.41 3.45 8.07
CA PHE A 57 -9.78 2.84 6.81
C PHE A 57 -9.45 1.34 6.81
N GLY A 58 -10.35 0.56 6.22
CA GLY A 58 -10.16 -0.85 5.91
C GLY A 58 -10.32 -1.08 4.41
N PHE A 59 -9.48 -1.94 3.83
CA PHE A 59 -9.56 -2.34 2.42
C PHE A 59 -9.01 -3.76 2.24
N ALA A 60 -9.44 -4.45 1.18
CA ALA A 60 -9.08 -5.85 0.97
C ALA A 60 -7.70 -6.07 0.32
N GLY A 61 -7.16 -5.05 -0.34
CA GLY A 61 -5.83 -5.07 -0.93
C GLY A 61 -5.54 -3.76 -1.66
N THR A 62 -4.26 -3.48 -1.91
CA THR A 62 -3.85 -2.35 -2.74
C THR A 62 -4.16 -2.61 -4.22
N LYS A 63 -4.28 -1.54 -5.01
CA LYS A 63 -4.45 -1.60 -6.47
C LYS A 63 -3.35 -0.79 -7.13
N ASP A 64 -3.01 -1.15 -8.36
CA ASP A 64 -1.90 -0.55 -9.09
C ASP A 64 -1.97 0.97 -9.12
N LYS A 65 -0.82 1.62 -8.91
CA LYS A 65 -0.72 3.08 -8.95
C LYS A 65 -0.96 3.58 -10.37
N ARG A 66 -0.24 3.02 -11.35
CA ARG A 66 -0.28 3.44 -12.77
C ARG A 66 -1.48 2.83 -13.50
N ALA A 67 -2.68 3.12 -13.02
CA ALA A 67 -3.93 2.63 -13.60
C ALA A 67 -5.09 3.54 -13.16
N VAL A 68 -6.24 3.32 -13.80
CA VAL A 68 -7.55 3.69 -13.26
C VAL A 68 -8.08 2.48 -12.50
N THR A 69 -8.37 2.64 -11.21
CA THR A 69 -8.78 1.51 -10.37
C THR A 69 -9.95 1.90 -9.47
N THR A 70 -10.89 0.97 -9.30
CA THR A 70 -11.97 1.07 -8.34
C THR A 70 -11.84 -0.06 -7.31
N GLN A 71 -12.00 0.25 -6.02
CA GLN A 71 -11.99 -0.76 -4.95
C GLN A 71 -12.97 -0.39 -3.83
N GLN A 72 -13.47 -1.39 -3.10
CA GLN A 72 -14.21 -1.15 -1.87
C GLN A 72 -13.27 -0.75 -0.73
N VAL A 73 -13.73 0.20 0.07
CA VAL A 73 -13.08 0.69 1.29
C VAL A 73 -14.15 0.85 2.36
N THR A 74 -13.79 0.60 3.62
CA THR A 74 -14.61 0.95 4.78
C THR A 74 -13.93 2.03 5.60
N VAL A 75 -14.69 2.94 6.19
CA VAL A 75 -14.19 3.89 7.18
C VAL A 75 -15.05 3.87 8.44
N PHE A 76 -14.41 3.89 9.61
CA PHE A 76 -15.11 3.85 10.89
C PHE A 76 -15.84 5.17 11.20
N LYS A 77 -17.14 5.08 11.49
CA LYS A 77 -18.00 6.18 11.99
C LYS A 77 -17.86 7.51 11.23
N VAL A 78 -17.88 7.48 9.90
CA VAL A 78 -17.96 8.67 9.04
C VAL A 78 -19.26 8.65 8.24
N HIS A 79 -19.98 9.78 8.21
CA HIS A 79 -21.19 9.90 7.40
C HIS A 79 -20.90 10.01 5.91
N ALA A 80 -21.75 9.39 5.08
CA ALA A 80 -21.65 9.41 3.62
C ALA A 80 -21.59 10.84 3.04
N SER A 81 -22.41 11.76 3.55
CA SER A 81 -22.43 13.17 3.14
C SER A 81 -21.08 13.85 3.30
N ARG A 82 -20.34 13.54 4.37
CA ARG A 82 -19.01 14.09 4.61
C ARG A 82 -18.02 13.66 3.55
N LEU A 83 -18.01 12.38 3.17
CA LEU A 83 -17.13 11.88 2.10
C LEU A 83 -17.57 12.37 0.72
N ALA A 84 -18.87 12.37 0.43
CA ALA A 84 -19.41 12.84 -0.85
C ALA A 84 -19.02 14.31 -1.12
N ALA A 85 -19.07 15.17 -0.10
CA ALA A 85 -18.68 16.56 -0.21
C ALA A 85 -17.19 16.78 -0.55
N LEU A 86 -16.32 15.78 -0.33
CA LEU A 86 -14.90 15.87 -0.67
C LEU A 86 -14.64 15.72 -2.17
N ASN A 87 -15.56 15.13 -2.96
CA ASN A 87 -15.34 14.89 -4.39
C ASN A 87 -14.99 16.16 -5.17
N SER A 88 -15.49 17.33 -4.76
CA SER A 88 -15.16 18.63 -5.38
C SER A 88 -13.74 19.11 -5.11
N LYS A 89 -13.08 18.57 -4.08
CA LYS A 89 -11.70 18.93 -3.66
C LYS A 89 -10.67 17.86 -4.04
N LEU A 90 -11.13 16.71 -4.55
CA LEU A 90 -10.29 15.56 -4.85
C LEU A 90 -9.90 15.56 -6.33
N THR A 91 -8.60 15.49 -6.60
CA THR A 91 -8.04 15.38 -7.97
C THR A 91 -7.58 13.95 -8.22
N GLY A 92 -8.09 13.32 -9.28
CA GLY A 92 -7.78 11.92 -9.62
C GLY A 92 -8.29 10.90 -8.58
N ILE A 93 -9.20 11.31 -7.69
CA ILE A 93 -9.86 10.45 -6.70
C ILE A 93 -11.36 10.76 -6.71
N ARG A 94 -12.20 9.72 -6.65
CA ARG A 94 -13.64 9.86 -6.39
C ARG A 94 -14.09 8.84 -5.35
N VAL A 95 -15.08 9.21 -4.55
CA VAL A 95 -15.73 8.34 -3.58
C VAL A 95 -17.23 8.32 -3.83
N GLY A 96 -17.85 7.14 -3.75
CA GLY A 96 -19.27 6.96 -4.03
C GLY A 96 -19.79 5.59 -3.60
N ASP A 97 -21.03 5.28 -3.97
CA ASP A 97 -21.70 4.01 -3.66
C ASP A 97 -21.61 3.64 -2.17
N PHE A 98 -22.24 4.50 -1.36
CA PHE A 98 -22.13 4.49 0.09
C PHE A 98 -23.12 3.51 0.73
N SER A 99 -22.65 2.72 1.69
CA SER A 99 -23.48 1.79 2.47
C SER A 99 -22.94 1.67 3.89
N TYR A 100 -23.80 1.80 4.91
CA TYR A 100 -23.40 1.51 6.28
C TYR A 100 -23.38 0.00 6.52
N VAL A 101 -22.32 -0.51 7.13
CA VAL A 101 -22.08 -1.93 7.37
C VAL A 101 -21.55 -2.17 8.79
N LYS A 102 -21.82 -3.36 9.34
CA LYS A 102 -21.44 -3.70 10.72
C LYS A 102 -19.94 -3.99 10.86
N GLU A 103 -19.33 -4.60 9.85
CA GLU A 103 -17.92 -5.00 9.83
C GLU A 103 -17.08 -4.14 8.89
N GLY A 104 -15.84 -3.86 9.30
CA GLY A 104 -14.82 -3.27 8.44
C GLY A 104 -14.26 -4.27 7.43
N LEU A 105 -13.71 -3.76 6.34
CA LEU A 105 -13.02 -4.57 5.33
C LEU A 105 -11.57 -4.81 5.77
N ALA A 106 -11.11 -6.06 5.69
CA ALA A 106 -9.77 -6.49 6.06
C ALA A 106 -8.98 -7.01 4.86
N LEU A 107 -7.65 -6.95 4.93
CA LEU A 107 -6.76 -7.48 3.89
C LEU A 107 -7.08 -8.95 3.58
N GLY A 108 -7.07 -9.32 2.30
CA GLY A 108 -7.38 -10.66 1.81
C GLY A 108 -8.88 -10.94 1.63
N ARG A 109 -9.79 -10.06 2.08
CA ARG A 109 -11.25 -10.22 1.87
C ARG A 109 -11.71 -9.81 0.45
N LEU A 110 -11.05 -10.32 -0.58
CA LEU A 110 -11.47 -10.22 -1.99
C LEU A 110 -11.22 -11.55 -2.72
N ARG A 111 -12.04 -11.86 -3.73
CA ARG A 111 -11.84 -13.05 -4.57
C ARG A 111 -10.84 -12.83 -5.70
N GLY A 112 -10.71 -11.60 -6.18
CA GLY A 112 -9.88 -11.26 -7.33
C GLY A 112 -10.13 -9.85 -7.84
N ASN A 113 -9.58 -9.54 -9.00
CA ASN A 113 -9.75 -8.26 -9.68
C ASN A 113 -10.21 -8.51 -11.11
N HIS A 114 -11.05 -7.62 -11.63
CA HIS A 114 -11.36 -7.56 -13.05
C HIS A 114 -10.43 -6.55 -13.72
N PHE A 115 -9.83 -6.93 -14.84
CA PHE A 115 -8.90 -6.10 -15.58
C PHE A 115 -9.43 -5.83 -16.99
N ALA A 116 -9.44 -4.56 -17.37
CA ALA A 116 -9.57 -4.13 -18.76
C ALA A 116 -8.22 -3.57 -19.20
N ILE A 117 -7.56 -4.24 -20.15
CA ILE A 117 -6.19 -3.93 -20.56
C ILE A 117 -6.19 -3.60 -22.05
N THR A 118 -5.62 -2.46 -22.41
CA THR A 118 -5.36 -2.08 -23.80
C THR A 118 -3.87 -2.28 -24.09
N LEU A 119 -3.56 -3.25 -24.95
CA LEU A 119 -2.22 -3.40 -25.52
C LEU A 119 -2.08 -2.43 -26.71
N ARG A 120 -0.99 -1.67 -26.75
CA ARG A 120 -0.69 -0.71 -27.83
C ARG A 120 0.57 -1.16 -28.55
N ASN A 121 0.70 -0.79 -29.82
CA ASN A 121 1.86 -1.12 -30.66
C ASN A 121 2.14 -2.63 -30.71
N VAL A 122 1.09 -3.44 -30.86
CA VAL A 122 1.21 -4.90 -30.98
C VAL A 122 1.82 -5.23 -32.34
N ILE A 123 2.86 -6.06 -32.35
CA ILE A 123 3.49 -6.59 -33.56
C ILE A 123 3.05 -8.05 -33.68
N ALA A 124 2.39 -8.38 -34.77
CA ALA A 124 1.95 -9.73 -35.10
C ALA A 124 2.00 -9.91 -36.63
N GLU A 125 2.21 -11.14 -37.09
CA GLU A 125 2.21 -11.46 -38.53
C GLU A 125 0.79 -11.38 -39.10
N SER A 126 -0.22 -11.76 -38.30
CA SER A 126 -1.62 -11.69 -38.66
C SER A 126 -2.54 -11.39 -37.46
N ALA A 127 -3.80 -11.02 -37.75
CA ALA A 127 -4.84 -10.92 -36.73
C ALA A 127 -5.20 -12.29 -36.13
N ASP A 128 -5.01 -13.37 -36.89
CA ASP A 128 -5.30 -14.73 -36.45
C ASP A 128 -4.34 -15.19 -35.35
N ASP A 129 -3.08 -14.75 -35.37
CA ASP A 129 -2.11 -15.02 -34.30
C ASP A 129 -2.56 -14.42 -32.97
N ILE A 130 -3.09 -13.18 -33.01
CA ILE A 130 -3.61 -12.49 -31.84
C ILE A 130 -4.85 -13.24 -31.31
N ASN A 131 -5.76 -13.62 -32.21
CA ASN A 131 -6.96 -14.38 -31.86
C ASN A 131 -6.60 -15.74 -31.25
N ALA A 132 -5.63 -16.45 -31.83
CA ALA A 132 -5.14 -17.72 -31.31
C ALA A 132 -4.53 -17.57 -29.91
N ALA A 133 -3.72 -16.54 -29.67
CA ALA A 133 -3.13 -16.26 -28.36
C ALA A 133 -4.20 -15.93 -27.30
N VAL A 134 -5.17 -15.06 -27.62
CA VAL A 134 -6.27 -14.69 -26.70
C VAL A 134 -7.16 -15.90 -26.41
N ASN A 135 -7.48 -16.71 -27.42
CA ASN A 135 -8.25 -17.93 -27.26
C ASN A 135 -7.50 -18.96 -26.39
N GLY A 136 -6.19 -19.10 -26.59
CA GLY A 136 -5.33 -19.94 -25.76
C GLY A 136 -5.36 -19.51 -24.30
N LEU A 137 -5.19 -18.21 -24.03
CA LEU A 137 -5.28 -17.64 -22.69
C LEU A 137 -6.65 -17.87 -22.05
N SER A 138 -7.74 -17.71 -22.82
CA SER A 138 -9.10 -17.89 -22.32
C SER A 138 -9.42 -19.35 -21.98
N LYS A 139 -8.96 -20.30 -22.80
CA LYS A 139 -9.23 -21.74 -22.60
C LYS A 139 -8.34 -22.36 -21.53
N ASN A 140 -7.06 -22.02 -21.53
CA ASN A 140 -6.05 -22.71 -20.73
C ASN A 140 -5.56 -21.89 -19.52
N GLY A 141 -5.88 -20.59 -19.48
CA GLY A 141 -5.31 -19.67 -18.50
C GLY A 141 -3.84 -19.36 -18.78
N PHE A 142 -3.09 -19.10 -17.72
CA PHE A 142 -1.67 -18.77 -17.76
C PHE A 142 -0.97 -19.31 -16.51
N ILE A 143 0.36 -19.40 -16.56
CA ILE A 143 1.15 -19.87 -15.42
C ILE A 143 1.16 -18.78 -14.33
N ASN A 144 0.72 -19.14 -13.13
CA ASN A 144 0.56 -18.21 -12.00
C ASN A 144 1.89 -17.85 -11.32
N TYR A 145 2.76 -17.13 -12.03
CA TYR A 145 4.03 -16.65 -11.52
C TYR A 145 3.88 -15.41 -10.61
N TYR A 146 4.84 -15.24 -9.70
CA TYR A 146 5.09 -13.94 -9.09
C TYR A 146 5.74 -13.00 -10.13
N GLY A 147 5.02 -11.95 -10.53
CA GLY A 147 5.53 -10.95 -11.46
C GLY A 147 6.69 -10.12 -10.88
N LEU A 148 7.47 -9.47 -11.75
CA LEU A 148 8.70 -8.73 -11.40
C LEU A 148 8.50 -7.67 -10.29
N GLN A 149 7.32 -7.06 -10.20
CA GLN A 149 6.98 -6.12 -9.13
C GLN A 149 7.15 -6.71 -7.72
N ARG A 150 7.02 -8.04 -7.56
CA ARG A 150 7.23 -8.75 -6.29
C ARG A 150 8.68 -8.79 -5.87
N PHE A 151 9.60 -8.65 -6.82
CA PHE A 151 11.03 -8.63 -6.59
C PHE A 151 11.59 -7.20 -6.43
N GLY A 152 10.70 -6.20 -6.40
CA GLY A 152 11.07 -4.79 -6.35
C GLY A 152 11.57 -4.25 -7.68
N SER A 153 11.64 -2.93 -7.78
CA SER A 153 12.20 -2.21 -8.94
C SER A 153 13.57 -1.57 -8.63
N GLY A 154 14.18 -1.96 -7.51
CA GLY A 154 15.48 -1.47 -7.08
C GLY A 154 16.64 -2.16 -7.79
N SER A 155 17.86 -1.69 -7.54
CA SER A 155 19.08 -2.32 -8.07
C SER A 155 19.36 -3.70 -7.47
N VAL A 156 18.81 -3.98 -6.28
CA VAL A 156 18.92 -5.26 -5.61
C VAL A 156 17.55 -5.94 -5.56
N PRO A 157 17.36 -7.08 -6.25
CA PRO A 157 16.15 -7.87 -6.14
C PRO A 157 15.88 -8.34 -4.70
N THR A 158 14.64 -8.22 -4.26
CA THR A 158 14.26 -8.50 -2.85
C THR A 158 14.50 -9.95 -2.42
N HIS A 159 14.50 -10.90 -3.36
CA HIS A 159 14.72 -12.30 -3.04
C HIS A 159 16.16 -12.60 -2.60
N PHE A 160 17.16 -11.82 -3.03
CA PHE A 160 18.53 -11.95 -2.52
C PHE A 160 18.64 -11.53 -1.06
N VAL A 161 17.96 -10.44 -0.68
CA VAL A 161 17.85 -10.02 0.72
C VAL A 161 17.19 -11.12 1.54
N GLY A 162 16.08 -11.68 1.04
CA GLY A 162 15.38 -12.79 1.70
C GLY A 162 16.27 -14.03 1.89
N ALA A 163 17.04 -14.42 0.87
CA ALA A 163 17.96 -15.55 0.94
C ALA A 163 19.09 -15.33 1.97
N ALA A 164 19.66 -14.13 2.02
CA ALA A 164 20.68 -13.77 3.02
C ALA A 164 20.12 -13.85 4.45
N LEU A 165 18.90 -13.35 4.67
CA LEU A 165 18.23 -13.43 5.98
C LEU A 165 17.99 -14.89 6.41
N LEU A 166 17.51 -15.75 5.51
CA LEU A 166 17.25 -17.16 5.81
C LEU A 166 18.52 -17.95 6.13
N ARG A 167 19.67 -17.55 5.58
CA ARG A 167 20.99 -18.14 5.88
C ARG A 167 21.64 -17.57 7.14
N GLY A 168 21.02 -16.60 7.81
CA GLY A 168 21.59 -15.91 8.96
C GLY A 168 22.74 -14.95 8.59
N GLU A 169 22.86 -14.56 7.33
CA GLU A 169 23.90 -13.66 6.82
C GLU A 169 23.52 -12.20 7.05
N TRP A 170 23.30 -11.81 8.31
CA TRP A 170 22.73 -10.50 8.68
C TRP A 170 23.48 -9.31 8.10
N ARG A 171 24.83 -9.34 8.14
CA ARG A 171 25.67 -8.28 7.57
C ARG A 171 25.49 -8.14 6.06
N HIS A 172 25.39 -9.27 5.36
CA HIS A 172 25.16 -9.28 3.92
C HIS A 172 23.77 -8.76 3.58
N ALA A 173 22.73 -9.17 4.31
CA ALA A 173 21.38 -8.67 4.13
C ALA A 173 21.29 -7.14 4.30
N VAL A 174 21.95 -6.59 5.34
CA VAL A 174 22.03 -5.13 5.54
C VAL A 174 22.76 -4.45 4.38
N SER A 175 23.90 -5.00 3.94
CA SER A 175 24.65 -4.47 2.79
C SER A 175 23.80 -4.47 1.51
N LEU A 176 23.01 -5.52 1.27
CA LEU A 176 22.10 -5.60 0.13
C LEU A 176 20.98 -4.57 0.19
N ILE A 177 20.40 -4.29 1.37
CA ILE A 177 19.34 -3.29 1.54
C ILE A 177 19.88 -1.87 1.34
N LEU A 178 21.05 -1.57 1.90
CA LEU A 178 21.69 -0.25 1.74
C LEU A 178 22.21 -0.06 0.30
N GLY A 179 22.64 -1.14 -0.35
CA GLY A 179 23.20 -1.14 -1.70
C GLY A 179 24.43 -0.24 -1.84
N THR A 180 24.80 0.09 -3.08
CA THR A 180 25.93 0.99 -3.37
C THR A 180 25.65 2.47 -3.06
N ARG A 181 24.40 2.79 -2.73
CA ARG A 181 23.90 4.18 -2.58
C ARG A 181 24.43 4.90 -1.36
N VAL A 182 25.04 4.17 -0.43
CA VAL A 182 25.43 4.72 0.86
C VAL A 182 26.93 4.65 1.11
N HIS A 183 27.75 4.26 0.12
CA HIS A 183 29.21 4.22 0.28
C HIS A 183 29.87 5.57 0.63
N TYR A 184 29.15 6.68 0.49
CA TYR A 184 29.68 8.01 0.78
C TYR A 184 29.27 8.49 2.17
N LYS A 185 30.22 8.46 3.12
CA LYS A 185 30.22 9.14 4.45
C LYS A 185 29.68 8.37 5.67
N TRP A 186 29.94 7.06 5.77
CA TRP A 186 29.66 6.30 7.01
C TRP A 186 30.58 6.59 8.20
N HIS A 187 31.58 7.46 8.05
CA HIS A 187 32.72 7.41 8.96
C HIS A 187 32.62 8.22 10.27
N VAL A 188 31.59 9.06 10.50
CA VAL A 188 31.67 9.94 11.70
C VAL A 188 30.33 10.30 12.38
N ASP A 189 29.19 10.42 11.69
CA ASP A 189 27.95 10.93 12.31
C ASP A 189 26.67 10.36 11.65
N VAL A 190 25.88 9.60 12.42
CA VAL A 190 24.58 9.03 12.03
C VAL A 190 23.58 10.11 11.64
N ASP A 191 23.53 11.21 12.41
CA ASP A 191 22.58 12.29 12.18
C ASP A 191 22.95 13.06 10.91
N ALA A 192 24.24 13.23 10.61
CA ALA A 192 24.71 13.78 9.34
C ALA A 192 24.34 12.87 8.15
N ALA A 193 24.52 11.56 8.29
CA ALA A 193 24.13 10.60 7.25
C ALA A 193 22.61 10.66 6.98
N LEU A 194 21.80 10.67 8.04
CA LEU A 194 20.34 10.80 7.93
C LEU A 194 19.90 12.14 7.34
N ARG A 195 20.65 13.24 7.51
CA ARG A 195 20.35 14.51 6.83
C ARG A 195 20.61 14.43 5.32
N GLY A 196 21.65 13.71 4.89
CA GLY A 196 22.00 13.54 3.48
C GLY A 196 21.12 12.55 2.70
N MET A 197 20.46 11.62 3.39
CA MET A 197 19.63 10.60 2.74
C MET A 197 18.26 11.17 2.27
N PRO A 198 17.80 10.84 1.06
CA PRO A 198 16.43 11.17 0.63
C PRO A 198 15.37 10.61 1.59
N ARG A 199 14.33 11.40 1.89
CA ARG A 199 13.27 11.02 2.84
C ARG A 199 12.46 9.79 2.44
N HIS A 200 12.44 9.45 1.15
CA HIS A 200 11.69 8.30 0.63
C HIS A 200 12.39 6.95 0.86
N LEU A 201 13.66 6.94 1.28
CA LEU A 201 14.40 5.72 1.61
C LEU A 201 14.09 5.25 3.04
N THR A 202 12.83 4.90 3.30
CA THR A 202 12.34 4.68 4.68
C THR A 202 13.05 3.53 5.38
N VAL A 203 13.31 2.42 4.67
CA VAL A 203 13.94 1.22 5.26
C VAL A 203 15.42 1.48 5.53
N GLU A 204 16.12 2.06 4.56
CA GLU A 204 17.54 2.38 4.68
C GLU A 204 17.77 3.38 5.81
N ARG A 205 16.96 4.44 5.89
CA ARG A 205 17.02 5.41 7.00
C ARG A 205 16.75 4.77 8.36
N ALA A 206 15.82 3.82 8.45
CA ALA A 206 15.54 3.11 9.69
C ALA A 206 16.75 2.27 10.13
N ILE A 207 17.38 1.54 9.20
CA ILE A 207 18.60 0.77 9.47
C ILE A 207 19.71 1.70 9.97
N VAL A 208 19.92 2.85 9.33
CA VAL A 208 20.94 3.83 9.72
C VAL A 208 20.70 4.43 11.09
N SER A 209 19.44 4.64 11.46
CA SER A 209 19.11 5.19 12.77
C SER A 209 19.50 4.25 13.92
N PHE A 210 19.81 2.98 13.65
CA PHE A 210 20.21 2.00 14.65
C PHE A 210 21.71 2.11 14.97
N ARG A 211 22.03 2.87 16.02
CA ARG A 211 23.39 3.27 16.41
C ARG A 211 24.32 2.07 16.70
N ASP A 212 23.82 1.00 17.30
CA ASP A 212 24.65 -0.18 17.64
C ASP A 212 25.08 -0.96 16.38
N LEU A 213 24.19 -1.02 15.38
CA LEU A 213 24.50 -1.62 14.08
C LEU A 213 25.56 -0.78 13.36
N PHE A 214 25.45 0.55 13.43
CA PHE A 214 26.39 1.51 12.86
C PHE A 214 27.81 1.33 13.42
N ALA A 215 27.96 1.20 14.74
CA ALA A 215 29.26 0.96 15.38
C ALA A 215 29.89 -0.38 14.91
N SER A 216 29.09 -1.45 14.81
CA SER A 216 29.57 -2.78 14.42
C SER A 216 30.00 -2.90 12.93
N MET A 217 29.54 -1.99 12.07
CA MET A 217 29.89 -1.97 10.64
C MET A 217 31.12 -1.10 10.34
N ALA A 218 31.36 -0.03 11.11
CA ALA A 218 32.52 0.85 10.92
C ALA A 218 33.88 0.17 11.20
N HIS A 219 33.90 -0.85 12.07
CA HIS A 219 35.11 -1.57 12.45
C HIS A 219 35.65 -2.57 11.41
N VAL A 220 34.95 -2.81 10.29
CA VAL A 220 35.31 -3.83 9.30
C VAL A 220 35.96 -3.25 8.03
N THR A 221 36.06 -1.91 7.93
CA THR A 221 36.70 -1.21 6.80
C THR A 221 38.18 -0.83 7.06
N LYS A 222 38.84 -1.49 8.02
CA LYS A 222 40.29 -1.42 8.22
C LYS A 222 40.94 -2.72 7.80
#